data_AF-A0A3S4GR13-F1
#
_entry.id   AF-A0A3S4GR13-F1
#
_cell.length_a   1.000
_cell.length_b   1.000
_cell.length_c   1.000
_cell.angle_alpha   90.00
_cell.angle_beta   90.00
_cell.angle_gamma   90.00
#
_symmetry.space_group_name_H-M   'P 1'
#
loop_
_entity.id
_entity.type
_entity.pdbx_description
1 polymer ?
#
loop_
_entity_poly.entity_id
_entity_poly.type
_entity_poly.pdbx_seq_one_letter_code
_entity_poly.pdbx_strand_id
1 'polypeptide(L)'
;MRCVEAWSMVVPWIGFPLYKLLAQAQPTSHAKYVAFETLYAPDDMPGQKDRFIGGGLKYPYVEGLRLDEAMHPLTLMTVGVYGKALPPQNGAPFDSSFHGSMVLKVLNLSSALN
;
A
#
# COMPACT_ATOMS: atom_id res chain seq x y z
N MET A 1 15.34 -1.07 -4.02
CA MET A 1 14.38 0.04 -4.25
C MET A 1 14.96 0.96 -5.29
N ARG A 2 14.21 1.31 -6.33
CA ARG A 2 14.59 2.26 -7.38
C ARG A 2 13.52 3.34 -7.45
N CYS A 3 13.93 4.61 -7.46
CA CYS A 3 13.01 5.74 -7.66
C CYS A 3 13.04 6.19 -9.12
N VAL A 4 11.94 6.78 -9.59
CA VAL A 4 11.85 7.44 -10.91
C VAL A 4 12.81 8.61 -11.05
N GLU A 5 13.20 9.22 -9.92
CA GLU A 5 14.22 10.27 -9.83
C GLU A 5 15.66 9.72 -9.96
N ALA A 6 15.82 8.58 -10.63
CA ALA A 6 17.08 7.92 -10.97
C ALA A 6 17.94 7.38 -9.81
N TRP A 7 17.53 7.48 -8.54
CA TRP A 7 18.28 6.94 -7.41
C TRP A 7 17.87 5.51 -6.99
N SER A 8 18.70 4.87 -6.16
CA SER A 8 18.49 3.48 -5.73
C SER A 8 19.02 3.22 -4.33
N MET A 9 18.39 2.27 -3.63
CA MET A 9 18.83 1.76 -2.34
C MET A 9 18.71 0.24 -2.28
N VAL A 10 19.66 -0.40 -1.60
CA VAL A 10 19.57 -1.79 -1.16
C VAL A 10 19.10 -1.76 0.29
N VAL A 11 17.96 -2.36 0.58
CA VAL A 11 17.29 -2.25 1.87
C VAL A 11 16.86 -3.64 2.34
N PRO A 12 17.20 -4.06 3.58
CA PRO A 12 16.74 -5.32 4.15
C PRO A 12 15.31 -5.14 4.69
N TRP A 13 14.35 -5.30 3.78
CA TRP A 13 12.93 -5.28 4.10
C TRP A 13 12.51 -6.53 4.87
N ILE A 14 11.56 -6.35 5.78
CA ILE A 14 10.95 -7.42 6.57
C ILE A 14 9.46 -7.39 6.33
N GLY A 15 8.89 -8.54 5.99
CA GLY A 15 7.50 -8.65 5.58
C GLY A 15 7.08 -10.07 5.32
N PHE A 16 5.89 -10.22 4.78
CA PHE A 16 5.37 -11.47 4.28
C PHE A 16 4.87 -11.28 2.84
N PRO A 17 4.86 -12.33 2.01
CA PRO A 17 4.48 -12.18 0.62
C PRO A 17 2.97 -11.94 0.48
N LEU A 18 2.59 -11.02 -0.41
CA LEU A 18 1.21 -10.53 -0.58
C LEU A 18 0.23 -11.66 -0.92
N TYR A 19 0.67 -12.65 -1.70
CA TYR A 19 -0.17 -13.79 -2.07
C TYR A 19 -0.72 -14.55 -0.86
N LYS A 20 -0.04 -14.57 0.30
CA LYS A 20 -0.54 -15.24 1.51
C LYS A 20 -1.76 -14.53 2.08
N LEU A 21 -1.79 -13.21 2.01
CA LEU A 21 -2.93 -12.39 2.42
C LEU A 21 -4.07 -12.54 1.42
N LEU A 22 -3.77 -12.49 0.12
CA LEU A 22 -4.77 -12.70 -0.93
C LEU A 22 -5.38 -14.11 -0.88
N ALA A 23 -4.60 -15.13 -0.55
CA ALA A 23 -5.10 -16.49 -0.37
C ALA A 23 -6.16 -16.59 0.75
N GLN A 24 -5.99 -15.82 1.83
CA GLN A 24 -7.00 -15.74 2.91
C GLN A 24 -8.24 -14.96 2.47
N ALA A 25 -8.07 -13.94 1.63
CA ALA A 25 -9.18 -13.15 1.08
C ALA A 25 -9.98 -13.87 -0.02
N GLN A 26 -9.46 -14.99 -0.56
CA GLN A 26 -10.11 -15.83 -1.58
C GLN A 26 -10.68 -15.02 -2.77
N PRO A 27 -9.80 -14.41 -3.61
CA PRO A 27 -10.26 -13.62 -4.75
C PRO A 27 -11.14 -14.45 -5.70
N THR A 28 -12.22 -13.85 -6.16
CA THR A 28 -13.13 -14.49 -7.11
C THR A 28 -12.46 -14.66 -8.48
N SER A 29 -13.00 -15.56 -9.31
CA SER A 29 -12.54 -15.75 -10.70
C SER A 29 -12.68 -14.50 -11.57
N HIS A 30 -13.49 -13.52 -11.15
CA HIS A 30 -13.68 -12.25 -11.84
C HIS A 30 -12.67 -11.17 -11.41
N ALA A 31 -11.92 -11.37 -10.33
CA ALA A 31 -10.93 -10.41 -9.86
C ALA A 31 -9.76 -10.33 -10.85
N LYS A 32 -9.47 -9.12 -11.35
CA LYS A 32 -8.36 -8.86 -12.29
C LYS A 32 -7.28 -7.97 -11.70
N TYR A 33 -7.62 -7.16 -10.70
CA TYR A 33 -6.75 -6.15 -10.13
C TYR A 33 -6.89 -6.12 -8.61
N VAL A 34 -5.84 -5.66 -7.96
CA VAL A 34 -5.78 -5.38 -6.53
C VAL A 34 -5.53 -3.89 -6.38
N ALA A 35 -6.41 -3.19 -5.66
CA ALA A 35 -6.25 -1.78 -5.33
C ALA A 35 -5.75 -1.62 -3.90
N PHE A 36 -4.83 -0.68 -3.71
CA PHE A 36 -4.26 -0.32 -2.43
C PHE A 36 -4.60 1.13 -2.16
N GLU A 37 -5.17 1.42 -1.00
CA GLU A 37 -5.51 2.76 -0.58
C GLU A 37 -4.76 3.08 0.72
N THR A 38 -4.14 4.27 0.74
CA THR A 38 -3.49 4.84 1.92
C THR A 38 -4.52 5.45 2.88
N LEU A 39 -4.15 5.66 4.15
CA LEU A 39 -5.04 6.33 5.11
C LEU A 39 -5.37 7.75 4.66
N TYR A 40 -6.64 8.09 4.79
CA TYR A 40 -7.10 9.47 4.70
C TYR A 40 -7.26 10.06 6.10
N ALA A 41 -6.31 10.89 6.52
CA ALA A 41 -6.27 11.54 7.82
C ALA A 41 -5.72 12.97 7.67
N PRO A 42 -6.50 13.91 7.13
CA PRO A 42 -6.01 15.25 6.81
C PRO A 42 -5.63 16.07 8.06
N ASP A 43 -6.12 15.70 9.24
CA ASP A 43 -5.73 16.32 10.51
C ASP A 43 -4.33 15.93 10.96
N ASP A 44 -3.92 14.68 10.72
CA ASP A 44 -2.60 14.17 11.10
C ASP A 44 -1.58 14.23 9.94
N MET A 45 -2.07 14.29 8.69
CA MET A 45 -1.27 14.31 7.47
C MET A 45 -1.46 15.65 6.72
N PRO A 46 -0.68 16.69 7.04
CA PRO A 46 -0.88 18.04 6.50
C PRO A 46 -0.76 18.12 4.97
N GLY A 47 0.00 17.21 4.35
CA GLY A 47 0.09 17.10 2.90
C GLY A 47 -1.23 16.75 2.21
N GLN A 48 -2.24 16.24 2.93
CA GLN A 48 -3.56 15.95 2.35
C GLN A 48 -4.47 17.19 2.28
N LYS A 49 -4.17 18.25 3.05
CA LYS A 49 -4.97 19.48 3.09
C LYS A 49 -4.52 20.53 2.09
N ASP A 50 -3.22 20.65 1.90
CA ASP A 50 -2.64 21.71 1.08
C ASP A 50 -2.06 21.15 -0.21
N ARG A 51 -2.45 21.74 -1.34
CA ARG A 51 -2.06 21.26 -2.67
C ARG A 51 -0.57 21.49 -2.95
N PHE A 52 0.06 22.51 -2.36
CA PHE A 52 1.46 22.81 -2.56
C PHE A 52 2.35 21.90 -1.70
N ILE A 53 2.03 21.76 -0.40
CA ILE A 53 2.71 20.83 0.52
C ILE A 53 2.51 19.37 0.10
N GLY A 54 1.31 19.03 -0.40
CA GLY A 54 0.92 17.69 -0.81
C GLY A 54 1.43 17.24 -2.18
N GLY A 55 2.24 18.05 -2.87
CA GLY A 55 2.76 17.72 -4.19
C GLY A 55 1.70 17.70 -5.30
N GLY A 56 0.55 18.33 -5.09
CA GLY A 56 -0.54 18.39 -6.07
C GLY A 56 -1.29 17.07 -6.29
N LEU A 57 -1.04 16.06 -5.45
CA LEU A 57 -1.65 14.74 -5.57
C LEU A 57 -3.12 14.75 -5.12
N LYS A 58 -3.92 13.86 -5.70
CA LYS A 58 -5.29 13.60 -5.24
C LYS A 58 -5.24 12.55 -4.14
N TYR A 59 -5.56 12.95 -2.92
CA TYR A 59 -5.64 12.06 -1.76
C TYR A 59 -7.06 11.45 -1.61
N PRO A 60 -7.20 10.26 -0.99
CA PRO A 60 -6.12 9.36 -0.55
C PRO A 60 -5.31 8.81 -1.73
N TYR A 61 -4.03 8.51 -1.48
CA TYR A 61 -3.16 7.93 -2.50
C TYR A 61 -3.61 6.49 -2.79
N VAL A 62 -3.82 6.19 -4.08
CA VAL A 62 -4.31 4.89 -4.56
C VAL A 62 -3.32 4.31 -5.54
N GLU A 63 -3.01 3.04 -5.38
CA GLU A 63 -2.20 2.25 -6.30
C GLU A 63 -2.89 0.97 -6.71
N GLY A 64 -2.48 0.43 -7.86
CA GLY A 64 -3.07 -0.78 -8.42
C GLY A 64 -2.00 -1.75 -8.92
N LEU A 65 -2.21 -3.03 -8.67
CA LEU A 65 -1.48 -4.11 -9.32
C LEU A 65 -2.45 -5.02 -10.04
N ARG A 66 -2.01 -5.65 -11.13
CA ARG A 66 -2.76 -6.76 -11.70
C ARG A 66 -2.73 -7.95 -10.74
N LEU A 67 -3.73 -8.82 -10.79
CA LEU A 67 -3.82 -9.94 -9.85
C LEU A 67 -2.66 -10.93 -10.02
N ASP A 68 -2.15 -11.13 -11.24
CA ASP A 68 -0.97 -11.96 -11.52
C ASP A 68 0.29 -11.39 -10.84
N GLU A 69 0.51 -10.08 -10.94
CA GLU A 69 1.60 -9.36 -10.26
C GLU A 69 1.46 -9.39 -8.73
N ALA A 70 0.24 -9.21 -8.24
CA ALA A 70 -0.05 -9.24 -6.81
C ALA A 70 0.16 -10.64 -6.18
N MET A 71 -0.05 -11.70 -6.97
CA MET A 71 0.18 -13.09 -6.58
C MET A 71 1.64 -13.53 -6.77
N HIS A 72 2.49 -12.70 -7.38
CA HIS A 72 3.89 -13.04 -7.60
C HIS A 72 4.66 -13.17 -6.27
N PRO A 73 5.53 -14.19 -6.09
CA PRO A 73 6.21 -14.44 -4.82
C PRO A 73 7.16 -13.33 -4.37
N LEU A 74 7.59 -12.45 -5.28
CA LEU A 74 8.42 -11.28 -4.97
C LEU A 74 7.62 -10.08 -4.43
N THR A 75 6.30 -10.07 -4.60
CA THR A 75 5.44 -9.00 -4.09
C THR A 75 5.30 -9.14 -2.59
N LEU A 76 5.86 -8.19 -1.84
CA LEU A 76 6.00 -8.27 -0.39
C LEU A 76 5.12 -7.22 0.30
N MET A 77 4.33 -7.65 1.29
CA MET A 77 3.76 -6.74 2.26
C MET A 77 4.77 -6.47 3.37
N THR A 78 5.33 -5.27 3.38
CA THR A 78 6.42 -4.87 4.28
C THR A 78 5.87 -4.33 5.59
N VAL A 79 6.40 -4.83 6.71
CA VAL A 79 6.04 -4.40 8.08
C VAL A 79 7.25 -3.94 8.90
N GLY A 80 8.47 -4.15 8.39
CA GLY A 80 9.70 -3.78 9.08
C GLY A 80 10.87 -3.52 8.14
N VAL A 81 11.92 -2.95 8.71
CA VAL A 81 13.18 -2.65 8.03
C VAL A 81 14.32 -2.72 9.03
N TYR A 82 15.50 -3.24 8.62
CA TYR A 82 16.69 -3.33 9.49
C TYR A 82 16.43 -4.00 10.87
N GLY A 83 15.63 -5.06 10.89
CA GLY A 83 15.34 -5.82 12.11
C GLY A 83 14.33 -5.17 13.07
N LYS A 84 13.76 -4.02 12.70
CA LYS A 84 12.80 -3.27 13.53
C LYS A 84 11.47 -3.07 12.79
N ALA A 85 10.44 -2.70 13.54
CA ALA A 85 9.18 -2.22 12.97
C ALA A 85 9.42 -1.02 12.04
N LEU A 86 8.58 -0.88 11.02
CA LEU A 86 8.69 0.20 10.06
C LEU A 86 8.53 1.57 10.77
N PRO A 87 9.39 2.56 10.51
CA PRO A 87 9.18 3.91 11.03
C PRO A 87 8.05 4.62 10.24
N PRO A 88 7.33 5.59 10.83
CA PRO A 88 6.19 6.26 10.19
C PRO A 88 6.51 6.88 8.83
N GLN A 89 7.73 7.40 8.63
CA GLN A 89 8.17 8.00 7.38
C GLN A 89 8.23 7.00 6.22
N ASN A 90 8.31 5.71 6.53
CA ASN A 90 8.37 4.64 5.53
C ASN A 90 6.98 4.03 5.26
N GLY A 91 5.90 4.58 5.84
CA GLY A 91 4.53 4.07 5.69
C GLY A 91 4.16 2.99 6.71
N ALA A 92 4.53 3.18 7.97
CA ALA A 92 4.34 2.18 9.01
C ALA A 92 2.86 1.76 9.19
N PRO A 93 2.57 0.45 9.25
CA PRO A 93 1.20 -0.04 9.33
C PRO A 93 0.60 -0.04 10.75
N PHE A 94 1.42 -0.03 11.81
CA PHE A 94 0.97 -0.17 13.20
C PHE A 94 1.88 0.58 14.18
N ASP A 95 1.57 1.84 14.49
CA ASP A 95 1.94 2.45 15.76
C ASP A 95 0.65 2.84 16.48
N SER A 96 0.62 2.66 17.79
CA SER A 96 -0.49 2.96 18.70
C SER A 96 -1.04 4.39 18.62
N SER A 97 -0.35 5.30 17.91
CA SER A 97 -0.77 6.67 17.64
C SER A 97 -1.17 6.94 16.18
N PHE A 98 -0.97 6.00 15.25
CA PHE A 98 -1.28 6.16 13.83
C PHE A 98 -2.01 4.93 13.27
N HIS A 99 -3.30 5.11 13.00
CA HIS A 99 -4.20 4.08 12.49
C HIS A 99 -3.93 3.78 11.01
N GLY A 100 -2.96 2.91 10.72
CA GLY A 100 -2.83 2.18 9.45
C GLY A 100 -2.38 3.00 8.24
N SER A 101 -1.76 2.36 7.25
CA SER A 101 -1.73 2.84 5.86
C SER A 101 -1.15 1.78 4.92
N MET A 102 -1.85 0.66 4.78
CA MET A 102 -2.15 0.08 3.47
C MET A 102 -3.39 -0.77 3.68
N VAL A 103 -4.58 -0.16 3.51
CA VAL A 103 -5.81 -0.94 3.51
C VAL A 103 -5.89 -1.60 2.14
N LEU A 104 -5.62 -2.90 2.12
CA LEU A 104 -5.83 -3.74 0.96
C LEU A 104 -7.33 -3.74 0.65
N LYS A 105 -7.78 -2.94 -0.32
CA LYS A 105 -9.14 -3.01 -0.85
C LYS A 105 -9.08 -3.82 -2.13
N VAL A 106 -9.24 -5.14 -2.01
CA VAL A 106 -9.43 -6.01 -3.19
C VAL A 106 -10.79 -5.63 -3.80
N LEU A 107 -10.77 -4.71 -4.76
CA LEU A 107 -11.95 -4.33 -5.51
C LEU A 107 -12.28 -5.47 -6.48
N ASN A 108 -13.25 -6.29 -6.10
CA ASN A 108 -13.99 -7.12 -7.04
C ASN A 108 -14.77 -6.15 -7.95
N LEU A 109 -14.27 -5.91 -9.16
CA LEU A 109 -14.92 -5.09 -10.21
C LEU A 109 -16.15 -5.81 -10.79
N SER A 110 -17.06 -6.28 -9.93
CA SER A 110 -18.36 -6.84 -10.31
C SER A 110 -19.55 -6.23 -9.56
N SER A 111 -19.34 -5.25 -8.67
CA SER A 111 -20.44 -4.63 -7.91
C SER A 111 -20.49 -3.10 -7.98
N ALA A 112 -20.03 -2.51 -9.09
CA ALA A 112 -20.17 -1.06 -9.36
C ALA A 112 -21.12 -0.77 -10.55
N LEU A 113 -22.05 -1.68 -10.83
CA LEU A 113 -23.20 -1.45 -11.71
C LEU A 113 -24.43 -2.13 -11.10
N ASN A 114 -25.04 -1.46 -10.13
CA ASN A 114 -26.50 -1.30 -9.97
C ASN A 114 -26.76 -0.22 -8.92
#